data_AF-A0A955J567-F1
#
_entry.id   AF-A0A955J567-F1
#
_cell.length_a   1.000
_cell.length_b   1.000
_cell.length_c   1.000
_cell.angle_alpha   90.00
_cell.angle_beta   90.00
_cell.angle_gamma   90.00
#
_symmetry.space_group_name_H-M   'P 1'
#
loop_
_entity.id
_entity.type
_entity.pdbx_description
1 polymer ?
#
loop_
_entity_poly.entity_id
_entity_poly.type
_entity_poly.pdbx_seq_one_letter_code
_entity_poly.pdbx_strand_id
1 'polypeptide(L)'
;PDIICMAKGLSGGYLPLAATLCRRRIAEAFEGDLDENRTLYHGHTFTGNPLACAAALASLDLFDRHDILTRVRLHESRIRVALETLRDHPHVRDVRQRGVMVGVELAADRASGRPFDPARRVPHHLCLAMRRAGLMVRPLGDVIILMPAPAMDDTTLADALAIFVRTLEGFDFPSPG
;
A
#
# COMPACT_ATOMS: atom_id res chain seq x y z
N PRO A 1 16.09 9.07 10.11
CA PRO A 1 15.79 8.07 11.15
C PRO A 1 17.10 7.42 11.62
N ASP A 2 17.13 6.84 12.82
CA ASP A 2 18.31 6.13 13.33
C ASP A 2 18.26 4.63 13.04
N ILE A 3 17.05 4.06 12.95
CA ILE A 3 16.77 2.70 12.51
C ILE A 3 15.66 2.77 11.44
N ILE A 4 15.78 1.97 10.39
CA ILE A 4 14.78 1.82 9.31
C ILE A 4 14.48 0.33 9.14
N CYS A 5 13.20 -0.03 9.19
CA CYS A 5 12.74 -1.38 8.87
C CYS A 5 12.18 -1.40 7.44
N MET A 6 12.63 -2.36 6.63
CA MET A 6 12.21 -2.54 5.23
C MET A 6 11.85 -4.00 4.98
N ALA A 7 10.87 -4.24 4.11
CA ALA A 7 10.41 -5.56 3.70
C ALA A 7 9.56 -5.42 2.43
N LYS A 8 8.54 -6.26 2.23
CA LYS A 8 7.51 -6.13 1.18
C LYS A 8 8.12 -5.89 -0.21
N GLY A 9 8.07 -4.64 -0.68
CA GLY A 9 8.57 -4.23 -1.99
C GLY A 9 10.09 -4.36 -2.16
N LEU A 10 10.86 -4.62 -1.08
CA LEU A 10 12.30 -4.84 -1.15
C LEU A 10 12.68 -5.94 -2.16
N SER A 11 11.90 -7.02 -2.23
CA SER A 11 12.08 -8.14 -3.17
C SER A 11 11.06 -8.14 -4.30
N GLY A 12 10.37 -7.02 -4.53
CA GLY A 12 9.24 -6.94 -5.48
C GLY A 12 8.04 -7.81 -5.10
N GLY A 13 8.03 -8.41 -3.90
CA GLY A 13 7.02 -9.37 -3.46
C GLY A 13 7.25 -10.82 -3.90
N TYR A 14 8.39 -11.14 -4.52
CA TYR A 14 8.68 -12.48 -5.03
C TYR A 14 9.14 -13.47 -3.94
N LEU A 15 9.95 -13.02 -2.99
CA LEU A 15 10.48 -13.85 -1.90
C LEU A 15 10.45 -13.08 -0.56
N PRO A 16 10.25 -13.76 0.58
CA PRO A 16 10.26 -13.11 1.88
C PRO A 16 11.66 -12.58 2.20
N LEU A 17 11.78 -11.25 2.30
CA LEU A 17 12.98 -10.58 2.76
C LEU A 17 12.59 -9.35 3.59
N ALA A 18 13.32 -9.16 4.68
CA ALA A 18 13.28 -7.94 5.48
C ALA A 18 14.70 -7.51 5.83
N ALA A 19 14.88 -6.22 6.06
CA ALA A 19 16.14 -5.64 6.48
C ALA A 19 15.87 -4.57 7.55
N THR A 20 16.72 -4.55 8.57
CA THR A 20 16.77 -3.47 9.56
C THR A 20 18.07 -2.73 9.34
N LEU A 21 17.99 -1.51 8.81
CA LEU A 21 19.14 -0.62 8.67
C LEU A 21 19.27 0.18 9.95
N CYS A 22 20.49 0.38 10.42
CA CYS A 22 20.76 1.28 11.53
C CYS A 22 21.88 2.24 11.17
N ARG A 23 21.96 3.38 11.86
CA ARG A 23 23.14 4.22 11.80
C ARG A 23 24.34 3.47 12.36
N ARG A 24 25.50 3.75 11.80
CA ARG A 24 26.77 3.16 12.21
C ARG A 24 27.03 3.19 13.72
N ARG A 25 26.75 4.31 14.40
CA ARG A 25 26.87 4.41 15.87
C ARG A 25 26.09 3.36 16.67
N ILE A 26 25.01 2.81 16.09
CA ILE A 26 24.22 1.74 16.71
C ILE A 26 24.89 0.39 16.48
N ALA A 27 25.40 0.13 15.26
CA ALA A 27 26.17 -1.08 14.97
C ALA A 27 27.45 -1.14 15.82
N GLU A 28 28.19 -0.02 15.92
CA GLU A 28 29.42 0.13 16.71
C GLU A 28 29.19 -0.15 18.21
N ALA A 29 27.97 0.00 18.73
CA ALA A 29 27.66 -0.36 20.11
C ALA A 29 27.83 -1.86 20.38
N PHE A 30 27.67 -2.70 19.35
CA PHE A 30 27.84 -4.15 19.41
C PHE A 30 29.23 -4.64 18.96
N GLU A 31 30.12 -3.72 18.57
CA GLU A 31 31.50 -4.03 18.19
C GLU A 31 32.42 -3.91 19.41
N GLY A 32 33.18 -4.95 19.73
CA GLY A 32 34.14 -4.98 20.84
C GLY A 32 34.84 -6.33 20.91
N ASP A 33 35.79 -6.47 21.84
CA ASP A 33 36.47 -7.74 22.07
C ASP A 33 35.52 -8.80 22.66
N LEU A 34 35.88 -10.09 22.52
CA LEU A 34 35.02 -11.20 22.92
C LEU A 34 34.67 -11.20 24.41
N ASP A 35 35.59 -10.72 25.26
CA ASP A 35 35.43 -10.60 26.71
C ASP A 35 34.52 -9.44 27.12
N GLU A 36 34.29 -8.45 26.25
CA GLU A 36 33.35 -7.36 26.50
C GLU A 36 31.88 -7.80 26.39
N ASN A 37 31.60 -8.95 25.78
CA ASN A 37 30.26 -9.53 25.63
C ASN A 37 29.23 -8.55 24.99
N ARG A 38 29.67 -7.79 23.99
CA ARG A 38 28.86 -6.76 23.30
C ARG A 38 28.12 -7.27 22.07
N THR A 39 28.34 -8.52 21.67
CA THR A 39 27.74 -9.15 20.50
C THR A 39 26.20 -9.07 20.51
N LEU A 40 25.61 -8.73 19.35
CA LEU A 40 24.18 -8.88 19.13
C LEU A 40 23.85 -10.36 18.90
N TYR A 41 23.40 -11.06 19.95
CA TYR A 41 22.95 -12.46 19.87
C TYR A 41 21.58 -12.60 19.20
N HIS A 42 21.52 -12.29 17.91
CA HIS A 42 20.29 -12.36 17.11
C HIS A 42 20.58 -12.87 15.70
N GLY A 43 19.78 -13.84 15.24
CA GLY A 43 19.86 -14.40 13.91
C GLY A 43 18.90 -15.57 13.77
N HIS A 44 18.43 -15.81 12.55
CA HIS A 44 17.56 -16.93 12.22
C HIS A 44 18.18 -17.75 11.09
N THR A 45 17.72 -18.99 10.92
CA THR A 45 18.23 -19.95 9.93
C THR A 45 18.27 -19.38 8.50
N PHE A 46 17.33 -18.51 8.14
CA PHE A 46 17.23 -17.90 6.81
C PHE A 46 17.73 -16.45 6.73
N THR A 47 18.39 -15.93 7.77
CA THR A 47 18.99 -14.59 7.73
C THR A 47 19.99 -14.52 6.57
N GLY A 48 19.83 -13.53 5.69
CA GLY A 48 20.70 -13.36 4.52
C GLY A 48 20.51 -14.43 3.43
N ASN A 49 19.31 -15.02 3.31
CA ASN A 49 19.02 -16.03 2.28
C ASN A 49 19.42 -15.53 0.85
N PRO A 50 20.34 -16.24 0.15
CA PRO A 50 20.87 -15.77 -1.13
C PRO A 50 19.82 -15.59 -2.23
N LEU A 51 18.79 -16.44 -2.28
CA LEU A 51 17.72 -16.34 -3.28
C LEU A 51 16.88 -15.08 -3.05
N ALA A 52 16.51 -14.80 -1.80
CA ALA A 52 15.77 -13.61 -1.44
C ALA A 52 16.59 -12.33 -1.70
N CYS A 53 17.89 -12.36 -1.39
CA CYS A 53 18.81 -11.25 -1.72
C CYS A 53 18.94 -11.03 -3.23
N ALA A 54 19.05 -12.08 -4.04
CA ALA A 54 19.10 -11.97 -5.50
C ALA A 54 17.80 -11.34 -6.06
N ALA A 55 16.63 -11.75 -5.57
CA ALA A 55 15.35 -11.15 -5.95
C ALA A 55 15.28 -9.65 -5.56
N ALA A 56 15.82 -9.28 -4.40
CA ALA A 56 15.87 -7.88 -3.98
C ALA A 56 16.79 -7.01 -4.84
N LEU A 57 17.98 -7.51 -5.19
CA LEU A 57 18.88 -6.81 -6.11
C LEU A 57 18.24 -6.61 -7.48
N ALA A 58 17.59 -7.64 -8.03
CA ALA A 58 16.86 -7.53 -9.29
C ALA A 58 15.70 -6.51 -9.20
N SER A 59 14.97 -6.49 -8.08
CA SER A 59 13.91 -5.50 -7.84
C SER A 59 14.47 -4.08 -7.85
N LEU A 60 15.56 -3.81 -7.13
CA LEU A 60 16.19 -2.48 -7.09
C LEU A 60 16.69 -2.04 -8.48
N ASP A 61 17.33 -2.95 -9.21
CA ASP A 61 17.82 -2.69 -10.56
C ASP A 61 16.67 -2.40 -11.55
N LEU A 62 15.49 -3.02 -11.39
CA LEU A 62 14.31 -2.66 -12.18
C LEU A 62 13.77 -1.26 -11.84
N PHE A 63 13.86 -0.83 -10.57
CA PHE A 63 13.47 0.52 -10.18
C PHE A 63 14.33 1.57 -10.89
N ASP A 64 15.64 1.34 -10.95
CA ASP A 64 16.60 2.24 -11.59
C ASP A 64 16.45 2.22 -13.13
N ARG A 65 16.42 1.03 -13.75
CA ARG A 65 16.34 0.87 -15.21
C ARG A 65 15.06 1.44 -15.83
N HIS A 66 13.96 1.45 -15.09
CA HIS A 66 12.65 1.89 -15.59
C HIS A 66 12.19 3.24 -15.03
N ASP A 67 13.04 3.94 -14.27
CA ASP A 67 12.73 5.20 -13.60
C ASP A 67 11.37 5.19 -12.88
N ILE A 68 11.14 4.11 -12.12
CA ILE A 68 9.84 3.82 -11.51
C ILE A 68 9.41 4.95 -10.57
N LEU A 69 10.35 5.59 -9.88
CA LEU A 69 10.04 6.69 -8.97
C LEU A 69 9.48 7.92 -9.69
N THR A 70 9.93 8.22 -10.91
CA THR A 70 9.33 9.28 -11.72
C THR A 70 7.92 8.93 -12.15
N ARG A 71 7.69 7.68 -12.58
CA ARG A 71 6.33 7.21 -12.93
C ARG A 71 5.38 7.29 -11.74
N VAL A 72 5.83 6.91 -10.54
CA VAL A 72 5.04 7.02 -9.31
C VAL A 72 4.60 8.46 -9.04
N ARG A 73 5.45 9.46 -9.29
CA ARG A 73 5.08 10.89 -9.15
C ARG A 73 4.02 11.32 -10.18
N LEU A 74 4.10 10.82 -11.41
CA LEU A 74 3.08 11.05 -12.43
C LEU A 74 1.76 10.35 -12.09
N HIS A 75 1.83 9.13 -11.58
CA HIS A 75 0.67 8.36 -11.16
C HIS A 75 -0.03 9.00 -9.95
N GLU A 76 0.72 9.58 -9.01
CA GLU A 76 0.16 10.35 -7.90
C GLU A 76 -0.81 11.44 -8.37
N SER A 77 -0.41 12.25 -9.38
CA SER A 77 -1.29 13.32 -9.88
C SER A 77 -2.52 12.76 -10.61
N ARG A 78 -2.36 11.71 -11.43
CA ARG A 78 -3.47 11.07 -12.14
C ARG A 78 -4.50 10.45 -11.20
N ILE A 79 -4.03 9.76 -10.17
CA ILE A 79 -4.89 9.18 -9.13
C ILE A 79 -5.67 10.30 -8.43
N ARG A 80 -4.99 11.40 -8.06
CA ARG A 80 -5.63 12.54 -7.40
C ARG A 80 -6.75 13.13 -8.25
N VAL A 81 -6.50 13.36 -9.53
CA VAL A 81 -7.50 13.89 -10.47
C VAL A 81 -8.68 12.93 -10.64
N ALA A 82 -8.40 11.63 -10.83
CA ALA A 82 -9.45 10.64 -11.05
C ALA A 82 -10.39 10.47 -9.86
N LEU A 83 -9.88 10.61 -8.63
CA LEU A 83 -10.67 10.42 -7.42
C LEU A 83 -11.34 11.71 -6.91
N GLU A 84 -11.14 12.85 -7.58
CA GLU A 84 -11.73 14.12 -7.17
C GLU A 84 -13.26 14.08 -7.19
N THR A 85 -13.86 13.39 -8.17
CA THR A 85 -15.32 13.23 -8.29
C THR A 85 -15.93 12.51 -7.09
N LEU A 86 -15.15 11.64 -6.43
CA LEU A 86 -15.60 10.88 -5.27
C LEU A 86 -15.70 11.71 -4.01
N ARG A 87 -15.03 12.88 -3.94
CA ARG A 87 -15.08 13.74 -2.75
C ARG A 87 -16.48 14.20 -2.44
N ASP A 88 -17.34 14.34 -3.44
CA ASP A 88 -18.72 14.79 -3.25
C ASP A 88 -19.72 13.65 -3.06
N HIS A 89 -19.27 12.41 -3.12
CA HIS A 89 -20.15 11.25 -2.99
C HIS A 89 -20.78 11.17 -1.58
N PRO A 90 -22.10 10.93 -1.44
CA PRO A 90 -22.80 10.94 -0.14
C PRO A 90 -22.27 9.94 0.89
N HIS A 91 -21.65 8.86 0.43
CA HIS A 91 -21.06 7.82 1.27
C HIS A 91 -19.53 7.85 1.35
N VAL A 92 -18.87 8.85 0.76
CA VAL A 92 -17.41 9.04 0.88
C VAL A 92 -17.16 10.15 1.88
N ARG A 93 -16.62 9.78 3.04
CA ARG A 93 -16.26 10.73 4.10
C ARG A 93 -14.98 11.48 3.77
N ASP A 94 -13.97 10.76 3.31
CA ASP A 94 -12.64 11.31 3.07
C ASP A 94 -11.90 10.54 1.95
N VAL A 95 -11.08 11.27 1.20
CA VAL A 95 -10.15 10.72 0.21
C VAL A 95 -8.76 11.27 0.53
N ARG A 96 -7.91 10.39 1.05
CA ARG A 96 -6.54 10.72 1.48
C ARG A 96 -5.51 9.92 0.71
N GLN A 97 -4.39 10.56 0.40
CA GLN A 97 -3.39 10.03 -0.50
C GLN A 97 -1.98 10.49 -0.13
N ARG A 98 -1.00 9.59 -0.32
CA ARG A 98 0.43 9.90 -0.36
C ARG A 98 1.10 9.08 -1.46
N GLY A 99 1.62 9.72 -2.49
CA GLY A 99 2.12 9.00 -3.67
C GLY A 99 1.00 8.19 -4.30
N VAL A 100 1.24 6.89 -4.51
CA VAL A 100 0.25 5.93 -5.04
C VAL A 100 -0.50 5.14 -3.94
N MET A 101 -0.37 5.53 -2.67
CA MET A 101 -1.14 4.93 -1.58
C MET A 101 -2.37 5.78 -1.28
N VAL A 102 -3.56 5.21 -1.44
CA VAL A 102 -4.84 5.90 -1.24
C VAL A 102 -5.72 5.15 -0.24
N GLY A 103 -6.38 5.92 0.63
CA GLY A 103 -7.54 5.47 1.39
C GLY A 103 -8.78 6.28 1.01
N VAL A 104 -9.85 5.58 0.63
CA VAL A 104 -11.18 6.15 0.45
C VAL A 104 -12.05 5.67 1.60
N GLU A 105 -12.35 6.57 2.54
CA GLU A 105 -13.12 6.25 3.74
C GLU A 105 -14.61 6.41 3.48
N LEU A 106 -15.36 5.35 3.79
CA LEU A 106 -16.80 5.31 3.62
C LEU A 106 -17.51 5.68 4.92
N ALA A 107 -18.71 6.25 4.80
CA ALA A 107 -19.62 6.50 5.92
C ALA A 107 -21.08 6.27 5.51
N ALA A 108 -21.89 5.79 6.45
CA ALA A 108 -23.34 5.69 6.27
C ALA A 108 -23.98 7.08 6.20
N ASP A 109 -23.46 8.02 7.00
CA ASP A 109 -23.75 9.44 6.92
C ASP A 109 -22.45 10.24 6.91
N ARG A 110 -22.18 10.91 5.80
CA ARG A 110 -20.98 11.73 5.61
C ARG A 110 -20.91 12.92 6.56
N ALA A 111 -22.05 13.54 6.90
CA ALA A 111 -22.06 14.76 7.72
C ALA A 111 -21.68 14.47 9.17
N SER A 112 -22.26 13.42 9.77
CA SER A 112 -21.89 12.99 11.12
C SER A 112 -20.63 12.12 11.16
N GLY A 113 -20.20 11.57 10.02
CA GLY A 113 -19.12 10.58 9.95
C GLY A 113 -19.51 9.21 10.50
N ARG A 114 -20.82 8.94 10.66
CA ARG A 114 -21.33 7.67 11.18
C ARG A 114 -20.91 6.53 10.26
N PRO A 115 -20.21 5.50 10.77
CA PRO A 115 -19.82 4.35 9.97
C PRO A 115 -21.03 3.49 9.59
N PHE A 116 -20.83 2.59 8.64
CA PHE A 116 -21.81 1.54 8.37
C PHE A 116 -21.85 0.53 9.53
N ASP A 117 -22.98 -0.16 9.70
CA ASP A 117 -23.05 -1.32 10.59
C ASP A 117 -22.05 -2.40 10.09
N PRO A 118 -21.07 -2.82 10.93
CA PRO A 118 -20.10 -3.84 10.57
C PRO A 118 -20.74 -5.17 10.11
N ALA A 119 -21.93 -5.51 10.61
CA ALA A 119 -22.65 -6.71 10.21
C ALA A 119 -23.06 -6.69 8.73
N ARG A 120 -23.27 -5.50 8.15
CA ARG A 120 -23.62 -5.32 6.74
C ARG A 120 -22.42 -5.43 5.80
N ARG A 121 -21.19 -5.33 6.30
CA ARG A 121 -19.94 -5.51 5.53
C ARG A 121 -19.90 -4.71 4.21
N VAL A 122 -20.43 -3.48 4.22
CA VAL A 122 -20.57 -2.63 3.01
C VAL A 122 -19.24 -2.47 2.25
N PRO A 123 -18.11 -2.13 2.89
CA PRO A 123 -16.82 -2.00 2.18
C PRO A 123 -16.37 -3.30 1.50
N HIS A 124 -16.67 -4.45 2.12
CA HIS A 124 -16.34 -5.76 1.54
C HIS A 124 -17.17 -6.04 0.28
N HIS A 125 -18.49 -5.77 0.32
CA HIS A 125 -19.35 -5.95 -0.84
C HIS A 125 -18.99 -5.01 -1.99
N LEU A 126 -18.57 -3.77 -1.69
CA LEU A 126 -18.02 -2.86 -2.69
C LEU A 126 -16.74 -3.42 -3.34
N CYS A 127 -15.78 -3.91 -2.55
CA CYS A 127 -14.59 -4.55 -3.11
C CYS A 127 -14.91 -5.80 -3.93
N LEU A 128 -15.94 -6.58 -3.57
CA LEU A 128 -16.41 -7.69 -4.39
C LEU A 128 -17.02 -7.23 -5.72
N ALA A 129 -17.74 -6.10 -5.73
CA ALA A 129 -18.24 -5.50 -6.96
C ALA A 129 -17.10 -5.04 -7.86
N MET A 130 -16.09 -4.36 -7.29
CA MET A 130 -14.88 -3.94 -8.03
C MET A 130 -14.14 -5.16 -8.59
N ARG A 131 -14.04 -6.25 -7.82
CA ARG A 131 -13.43 -7.51 -8.26
C ARG A 131 -14.18 -8.12 -9.44
N ARG A 132 -15.52 -8.13 -9.43
CA ARG A 132 -16.33 -8.61 -10.56
C ARG A 132 -16.13 -7.75 -11.81
N ALA A 133 -15.87 -6.46 -11.63
CA ALA A 133 -15.54 -5.53 -12.71
C ALA A 133 -14.05 -5.58 -13.15
N GLY A 134 -13.23 -6.45 -12.56
CA GLY A 134 -11.83 -6.65 -12.96
C GLY A 134 -10.78 -5.97 -12.07
N LEU A 135 -11.18 -5.30 -10.98
CA LEU A 135 -10.27 -4.59 -10.08
C LEU A 135 -10.16 -5.27 -8.71
N MET A 136 -8.96 -5.72 -8.35
CA MET A 136 -8.69 -6.27 -7.01
C MET A 136 -8.24 -5.16 -6.05
N VAL A 137 -9.11 -4.82 -5.10
CA VAL A 137 -8.81 -3.97 -3.95
C VAL A 137 -9.29 -4.62 -2.67
N ARG A 138 -8.89 -4.08 -1.51
CA ARG A 138 -9.30 -4.58 -0.20
C ARG A 138 -9.71 -3.45 0.72
N PRO A 139 -10.70 -3.68 1.61
CA PRO A 139 -11.00 -2.74 2.67
C PRO A 139 -10.10 -2.96 3.90
N LEU A 140 -9.95 -1.92 4.71
CA LEU A 140 -9.49 -1.97 6.10
C LEU A 140 -10.50 -1.21 6.94
N GLY A 141 -11.41 -1.95 7.59
CA GLY A 141 -12.63 -1.36 8.16
C GLY A 141 -13.45 -0.68 7.05
N ASP A 142 -13.84 0.57 7.27
CA ASP A 142 -14.59 1.39 6.29
C ASP A 142 -13.72 2.07 5.23
N VAL A 143 -12.41 1.77 5.18
CA VAL A 143 -11.49 2.39 4.23
C VAL A 143 -11.19 1.44 3.09
N ILE A 144 -11.58 1.80 1.87
CA ILE A 144 -11.14 1.09 0.66
C ILE A 144 -9.70 1.51 0.35
N ILE A 145 -8.80 0.52 0.25
CA ILE A 145 -7.39 0.76 -0.05
C ILE A 145 -7.16 0.57 -1.55
N LEU A 146 -6.79 1.65 -2.22
CA LEU A 146 -6.26 1.64 -3.59
C LEU A 146 -4.75 1.88 -3.52
N MET A 147 -3.99 0.87 -3.92
CA MET A 147 -2.52 0.90 -3.90
C MET A 147 -1.98 0.15 -5.12
N PRO A 148 -2.02 0.76 -6.31
CA PRO A 148 -1.50 0.14 -7.53
C PRO A 148 0.00 -0.16 -7.40
N ALA A 149 0.46 -1.15 -8.18
CA ALA A 149 1.87 -1.48 -8.23
C ALA A 149 2.67 -0.27 -8.75
N PRO A 150 3.82 0.07 -8.16
CA PRO A 150 4.65 1.19 -8.63
C PRO A 150 5.05 1.09 -10.11
N ALA A 151 5.20 -0.14 -10.62
CA ALA A 151 5.58 -0.42 -12.00
C ALA A 151 4.39 -0.55 -12.97
N MET A 152 3.15 -0.36 -12.50
CA MET A 152 1.96 -0.36 -13.35
C MET A 152 2.15 0.59 -14.54
N ASP A 153 1.65 0.23 -15.72
CA ASP A 153 1.66 1.13 -16.87
C ASP A 153 0.47 2.09 -16.83
N ASP A 154 0.51 3.10 -17.69
CA ASP A 154 -0.45 4.19 -17.72
C ASP A 154 -1.86 3.74 -18.10
N THR A 155 -1.97 2.80 -19.05
CA THR A 155 -3.24 2.27 -19.54
C THR A 155 -3.90 1.44 -18.45
N THR A 156 -3.15 0.51 -17.84
CA THR A 156 -3.65 -0.33 -16.74
C THR A 156 -4.08 0.51 -15.54
N LEU A 157 -3.34 1.58 -15.21
CA LEU A 157 -3.75 2.49 -14.14
C LEU A 157 -5.05 3.23 -14.48
N ALA A 158 -5.18 3.74 -15.70
CA ALA A 158 -6.39 4.44 -16.13
C ALA A 158 -7.62 3.51 -16.06
N ASP A 159 -7.49 2.27 -16.52
CA ASP A 159 -8.56 1.27 -16.45
C ASP A 159 -8.93 0.93 -14.99
N ALA A 160 -7.93 0.74 -14.14
CA ALA A 160 -8.14 0.48 -12.70
C ALA A 160 -8.89 1.64 -12.03
N LEU A 161 -8.49 2.89 -12.29
CA LEU A 161 -9.15 4.08 -11.74
C LEU A 161 -10.59 4.20 -12.26
N ALA A 162 -10.80 3.94 -13.55
CA ALA A 162 -12.13 4.00 -14.14
C ALA A 162 -13.06 2.92 -13.57
N ILE A 163 -12.57 1.70 -13.34
CA ILE A 163 -13.33 0.66 -12.64
C ILE A 163 -13.62 1.10 -11.20
N PHE A 164 -12.64 1.64 -10.49
CA PHE A 164 -12.80 2.05 -9.10
C PHE A 164 -13.91 3.10 -8.95
N VAL A 165 -13.83 4.19 -9.72
CA VAL A 165 -14.79 5.31 -9.66
C VAL A 165 -16.18 4.85 -10.06
N ARG A 166 -16.34 4.26 -11.26
CA ARG A 166 -17.66 3.82 -11.75
C ARG A 166 -18.32 2.81 -10.82
N THR A 167 -17.54 1.88 -10.25
CA THR A 167 -18.10 0.87 -9.35
C THR A 167 -18.57 1.48 -8.04
N LEU A 168 -17.84 2.46 -7.49
CA LEU A 168 -18.24 3.15 -6.27
C LEU A 168 -19.48 4.02 -6.50
N GLU A 169 -19.47 4.84 -7.56
CA GLU A 169 -20.60 5.73 -7.90
C GLU A 169 -21.87 4.93 -8.23
N GLY A 170 -21.73 3.77 -8.88
CA GLY A 170 -22.85 2.89 -9.23
C GLY A 170 -23.18 1.85 -8.14
N PHE A 171 -22.54 1.90 -6.97
CA PHE A 171 -22.80 0.93 -5.91
C PHE A 171 -24.12 1.22 -5.21
N ASP A 172 -24.96 0.19 -5.07
CA ASP A 172 -26.20 0.29 -4.30
C ASP A 172 -25.89 0.28 -2.80
N PHE A 173 -25.61 1.48 -2.26
CA PHE A 173 -25.34 1.65 -0.84
C PHE A 173 -26.63 1.43 -0.05
N PRO A 174 -26.61 0.56 0.99
CA PRO A 174 -27.82 0.31 1.74
C PRO A 174 -28.18 1.54 2.57
N SER A 175 -29.48 1.86 2.59
CA SER A 175 -30.03 3.07 3.17
C SER A 175 -29.52 3.33 4.60
N PRO A 176 -29.36 4.61 4.99
CA PRO A 176 -29.12 4.97 6.38
C PRO A 176 -30.41 4.67 7.15
N GLY A 177 -30.48 3.46 7.71
CA GLY A 177 -31.43 3.17 8.78
C GLY A 177 -31.23 4.09 9.97
#